data_AF-A0A423GC60-F1
#
_entry.id   AF-A0A423GC60-F1
#
_cell.length_a   1.000
_cell.length_b   1.000
_cell.length_c   1.000
_cell.angle_alpha   90.00
_cell.angle_beta   90.00
_cell.angle_gamma   90.00
#
_symmetry.space_group_name_H-M   'P 1'
#
loop_
_entity.id
_entity.type
_entity.pdbx_description
1 polymer ?
#
loop_
_entity_poly.entity_id
_entity_poly.type
_entity_poly.pdbx_seq_one_letter_code
_entity_poly.pdbx_strand_id
1 'polypeptide(L)'
;MIDNTSIAEQMGVHPDHLDGQGVLKPYVQPDFASFPYEPYPDTEQATHCESTPGEEELAPRVGWCPNGSISGGICSPFNNVRPNWMGYYPGVTGSLRIDEMILPGTHNSAMDKQAGYSNSLETCQDVSPHSQLHTGIRVLDLRIQFYWGLAQSDPRRFSIFHSGNSGRTVSGDCLQAAINLYTAHDKEVMILDFHGFKDFTDAAHRELATIIKNRLGNRLIEPRWNMLVLRQLWALQKNVVIAYNSSQRDPLFWPGVNQRWIGKDRPSSSELKNFIDQVGNEPKPDYELRAIQAHKYTQVFQPDDMSSDVMNWFAAGAANSPIMKYHIINTDWSLRHRHIDNCIHANSFRSKQWSALSLTPLELTNGFIPPGHRAIVLDIYDGNWRDTLHLPSYATPDGTVLIIHKAAWNTTLKVDTSNIPTDHIILTKGDVVLFTYNAEQTKWTVHPEIVHSPNTSGDTVPNIGAEEKFVRYRTADYNWTDHIYLPGTAPAYRYLEIASEITAAEGWHSHIHRRSGDRVYRCQRGDQYLFMFNQGTWQLVKAAIHSYGAAQAGAQMADTGTEETQVHFRNGDFVRQITLPANAWNNDKVTLTSSATYTATVMGTNLASGVDLQLKTGDTLHFRYAASANKWNKVSFA
;
A
#
# COMPACT_ATOMS: atom_id res chain seq x y z
N MET A 1 -33.26 -37.75 26.86
CA MET A 1 -32.38 -36.92 27.70
C MET A 1 -31.44 -36.19 26.77
N ILE A 2 -31.44 -34.86 26.85
CA ILE A 2 -30.58 -34.02 26.01
C ILE A 2 -29.19 -34.03 26.66
N ASP A 3 -28.17 -34.39 25.90
CA ASP A 3 -26.79 -34.36 26.37
C ASP A 3 -26.30 -32.91 26.41
N ASN A 4 -26.37 -32.30 27.59
CA ASN A 4 -25.98 -30.91 27.83
C ASN A 4 -24.51 -30.64 27.48
N THR A 5 -23.66 -31.66 27.52
CA THR A 5 -22.23 -31.57 27.15
C THR A 5 -22.09 -31.34 25.65
N SER A 6 -22.84 -32.09 24.84
CA SER A 6 -22.85 -31.96 23.38
C SER A 6 -23.40 -30.60 22.91
N ILE A 7 -24.43 -30.06 23.61
CA ILE A 7 -24.94 -28.72 23.32
C ILE A 7 -23.94 -27.63 23.73
N ALA A 8 -23.28 -27.78 24.88
CA ALA A 8 -22.27 -26.83 25.35
C ALA A 8 -21.04 -26.77 24.42
N GLU A 9 -20.59 -27.91 23.89
CA GLU A 9 -19.52 -27.98 22.88
C GLU A 9 -19.92 -27.32 21.55
N GLN A 10 -21.16 -27.50 21.09
CA GLN A 10 -21.70 -26.79 19.91
C GLN A 10 -21.84 -25.28 20.13
N MET A 11 -21.95 -24.85 21.39
CA MET A 11 -21.96 -23.45 21.81
C MET A 11 -20.55 -22.92 22.16
N GLY A 12 -19.50 -23.72 21.95
CA GLY A 12 -18.10 -23.29 22.13
C GLY A 12 -17.62 -23.25 23.59
N VAL A 13 -18.28 -23.97 24.51
CA VAL A 13 -17.89 -24.06 25.93
C VAL A 13 -16.97 -25.27 26.13
N HIS A 14 -15.75 -25.04 26.65
CA HIS A 14 -14.77 -26.10 26.92
C HIS A 14 -15.26 -27.06 28.04
N PRO A 15 -15.09 -28.39 27.91
CA PRO A 15 -15.60 -29.38 28.87
C PRO A 15 -15.17 -29.14 30.32
N ASP A 16 -13.96 -28.62 30.54
CA ASP A 16 -13.43 -28.32 31.88
C ASP A 16 -14.20 -27.24 32.64
N HIS A 17 -14.99 -26.41 31.93
CA HIS A 17 -15.82 -25.36 32.51
C HIS A 17 -17.19 -25.86 32.96
N LEU A 18 -17.53 -27.12 32.69
CA LEU A 18 -18.78 -27.75 33.11
C LEU A 18 -18.54 -28.60 34.36
N ASP A 19 -19.54 -28.65 35.25
CA ASP A 19 -19.59 -29.61 36.34
C ASP A 19 -20.04 -31.00 35.82
N GLY A 20 -20.12 -31.98 36.73
CA GLY A 20 -20.51 -33.36 36.38
C GLY A 20 -21.94 -33.52 35.85
N GLN A 21 -22.71 -32.43 35.72
CA GLN A 21 -24.07 -32.40 35.18
C GLN A 21 -24.16 -31.59 33.87
N GLY A 22 -23.03 -31.12 33.34
CA GLY A 22 -22.99 -30.31 32.12
C GLY A 22 -23.41 -28.86 32.33
N VAL A 23 -23.36 -28.36 33.58
CA VAL A 23 -23.69 -26.97 33.94
C VAL A 23 -22.42 -26.18 34.17
N LEU A 24 -22.38 -24.92 33.70
CA LEU A 24 -21.23 -24.02 33.91
C LEU A 24 -20.88 -23.89 35.39
N LYS A 25 -19.62 -24.16 35.74
CA LYS A 25 -19.08 -23.94 37.08
C LYS A 25 -19.19 -22.44 37.44
N PRO A 26 -19.52 -22.08 38.71
CA PRO A 26 -19.53 -20.69 39.15
C PRO A 26 -18.16 -20.02 38.94
N TYR A 27 -18.16 -18.82 38.34
CA TYR A 27 -16.95 -18.04 38.13
C TYR A 27 -16.35 -17.59 39.48
N VAL A 28 -15.04 -17.80 39.65
CA VAL A 28 -14.26 -17.25 40.77
C VAL A 28 -13.45 -16.08 40.23
N GLN A 29 -13.80 -14.87 40.64
CA GLN A 29 -13.10 -13.64 40.28
C GLN A 29 -11.67 -13.65 40.86
N PRO A 30 -10.61 -13.48 40.04
CA PRO A 30 -9.28 -13.26 40.56
C PRO A 30 -9.19 -11.83 41.13
N ASP A 31 -8.58 -11.72 42.32
CA ASP A 31 -8.34 -10.44 42.99
C ASP A 31 -7.13 -9.74 42.34
N PHE A 32 -7.35 -8.52 41.83
CA PHE A 32 -6.31 -7.72 41.16
C PHE A 32 -6.24 -6.34 41.80
N ALA A 33 -5.06 -5.97 42.29
CA ALA A 33 -4.81 -4.64 42.84
C ALA A 33 -4.82 -3.56 41.74
N SER A 34 -5.35 -2.38 42.06
CA SER A 34 -5.27 -1.18 41.22
C SER A 34 -3.86 -0.59 41.19
N PHE A 35 -3.36 -0.22 40.01
CA PHE A 35 -2.03 0.38 39.84
C PHE A 35 -2.06 1.92 39.79
N PRO A 36 -1.10 2.61 40.43
CA PRO A 36 -0.82 4.02 40.23
C PRO A 36 0.07 4.26 39.00
N TYR A 37 -0.09 5.44 38.39
CA TYR A 37 0.74 5.99 37.33
C TYR A 37 2.11 6.42 37.90
N GLU A 38 3.22 5.94 37.32
CA GLU A 38 4.55 6.51 37.58
C GLU A 38 5.12 7.17 36.30
N PRO A 39 5.42 8.48 36.33
CA PRO A 39 6.17 9.14 35.27
C PRO A 39 7.66 8.77 35.36
N TYR A 40 8.27 8.52 34.20
CA TYR A 40 9.69 8.21 34.07
C TYR A 40 10.54 9.47 34.36
N PRO A 41 11.68 9.36 35.07
CA PRO A 41 12.58 10.49 35.24
C PRO A 41 13.32 10.76 33.93
N ASP A 42 13.08 11.94 33.34
CA ASP A 42 13.92 12.55 32.31
C ASP A 42 15.31 12.80 32.91
N THR A 43 16.24 11.87 32.73
CA THR A 43 17.65 12.07 33.11
C THR A 43 18.58 11.66 31.99
N GLU A 44 18.58 12.42 30.89
CA GLU A 44 19.80 12.72 30.16
C GLU A 44 19.83 14.24 29.90
N GLN A 45 20.66 14.94 30.66
CA GLN A 45 20.99 16.35 30.37
C GLN A 45 21.85 16.38 29.11
N ALA A 46 21.40 17.12 28.11
CA ALA A 46 22.16 17.42 26.90
C ALA A 46 23.47 18.13 27.28
N THR A 47 24.61 17.45 27.18
CA THR A 47 25.93 18.07 27.30
C THR A 47 26.40 18.57 25.94
N HIS A 48 26.43 19.90 25.85
CA HIS A 48 27.06 20.81 24.90
C HIS A 48 28.00 20.26 23.80
N CYS A 49 27.79 20.86 22.62
CA CYS A 49 28.45 20.69 21.32
C CYS A 49 28.05 19.42 20.56
N GLU A 50 26.76 19.29 20.25
CA GLU A 50 26.25 18.26 19.36
C GLU A 50 26.43 18.69 17.89
N SER A 51 27.01 17.78 17.12
CA SER A 51 26.87 17.70 15.67
C SER A 51 25.40 17.66 15.26
N THR A 52 25.09 18.08 14.03
CA THR A 52 23.75 17.99 13.46
C THR A 52 23.18 16.56 13.60
N PRO A 53 21.90 16.38 14.00
CA PRO A 53 21.29 15.05 14.11
C PRO A 53 21.53 14.19 12.86
N GLY A 54 22.13 13.01 13.04
CA GLY A 54 22.43 12.07 11.96
C GLY A 54 23.84 12.14 11.35
N GLU A 55 24.73 13.01 11.83
CA GLU A 55 26.15 13.06 11.42
C GLU A 55 27.12 12.32 12.37
N GLU A 56 26.62 11.80 13.49
CA GLU A 56 27.40 10.99 14.45
C GLU A 56 27.89 9.66 13.83
N GLU A 57 29.11 9.26 14.19
CA GLU A 57 29.69 8.00 13.72
C GLU A 57 28.97 6.79 14.33
N LEU A 58 28.31 5.98 13.49
CA LEU A 58 27.73 4.70 13.89
C LEU A 58 28.83 3.69 14.22
N ALA A 59 28.99 3.33 15.49
CA ALA A 59 29.99 2.36 15.91
C ALA A 59 29.39 0.95 16.11
N PRO A 60 29.86 -0.09 15.39
CA PRO A 60 29.66 -1.47 15.82
C PRO A 60 30.54 -1.74 17.05
N ARG A 61 30.07 -2.52 18.03
CA ARG A 61 30.91 -2.92 19.19
C ARG A 61 30.84 -4.41 19.48
N VAL A 62 31.99 -4.91 19.92
CA VAL A 62 32.22 -6.30 20.32
C VAL A 62 31.90 -6.46 21.81
N GLY A 63 31.11 -7.48 22.17
CA GLY A 63 30.76 -7.82 23.56
C GLY A 63 29.29 -7.56 23.93
N TRP A 64 28.79 -8.26 24.94
CA TRP A 64 27.36 -8.24 25.31
C TRP A 64 26.89 -6.94 25.95
N CYS A 65 27.56 -6.49 27.02
CA CYS A 65 27.35 -5.20 27.66
C CYS A 65 28.69 -4.61 28.14
N PRO A 66 29.64 -4.33 27.22
CA PRO A 66 30.98 -3.90 27.61
C PRO A 66 30.92 -2.55 28.32
N ASN A 67 31.58 -2.45 29.48
CA ASN A 67 31.63 -1.26 30.34
C ASN A 67 30.25 -0.71 30.75
N GLY A 68 29.21 -1.56 30.67
CA GLY A 68 27.84 -1.19 31.00
C GLY A 68 27.27 -1.98 32.18
N SER A 69 26.05 -1.65 32.55
CA SER A 69 25.26 -2.37 33.55
C SER A 69 23.96 -2.83 32.93
N ILE A 70 23.48 -4.00 33.36
CA ILE A 70 22.14 -4.51 33.06
C ILE A 70 21.18 -4.34 34.25
N SER A 71 21.54 -3.49 35.23
CA SER A 71 20.66 -3.15 36.34
C SER A 71 19.36 -2.55 35.81
N GLY A 72 18.24 -3.22 36.05
CA GLY A 72 16.93 -2.87 35.45
C GLY A 72 16.62 -3.59 34.13
N GLY A 73 17.45 -4.54 33.70
CA GLY A 73 17.20 -5.37 32.51
C GLY A 73 17.56 -4.72 31.18
N ILE A 74 18.21 -3.56 31.22
CA ILE A 74 18.62 -2.78 30.04
C ILE A 74 20.13 -2.54 30.11
N CYS A 75 20.85 -2.97 29.08
CA CYS A 75 22.27 -2.69 28.95
C CYS A 75 22.50 -1.19 28.65
N SER A 76 23.04 -0.48 29.63
CA SER A 76 23.32 0.97 29.62
C SER A 76 24.79 1.27 29.95
N PRO A 77 25.35 2.44 29.56
CA PRO A 77 24.75 3.51 28.74
C PRO A 77 24.57 3.08 27.27
N PHE A 78 23.74 3.71 26.46
CA PHE A 78 23.61 3.35 25.03
C PHE A 78 24.81 3.80 24.20
N ASN A 79 25.08 3.12 23.07
CA ASN A 79 26.14 3.51 22.14
C ASN A 79 25.65 4.35 20.95
N ASN A 80 24.38 4.19 20.61
CA ASN A 80 23.69 4.99 19.61
C ASN A 80 22.40 5.52 20.23
N VAL A 81 21.82 6.55 19.60
CA VAL A 81 20.48 6.99 19.94
C VAL A 81 19.49 5.88 19.58
N ARG A 82 18.81 5.31 20.59
CA ARG A 82 17.87 4.18 20.43
C ARG A 82 16.38 4.55 20.43
N PRO A 83 15.88 5.53 21.21
CA PRO A 83 14.43 5.78 21.28
C PRO A 83 13.80 6.16 19.93
N ASN A 84 14.52 6.92 19.09
CA ASN A 84 14.07 7.44 17.80
C ASN A 84 15.08 7.19 16.67
N TRP A 85 15.78 6.05 16.69
CA TRP A 85 16.91 5.77 15.81
C TRP A 85 16.58 5.81 14.31
N MET A 86 15.35 5.43 13.91
CA MET A 86 14.98 5.45 12.49
C MET A 86 14.89 6.88 11.97
N GLY A 87 14.25 7.78 12.71
CA GLY A 87 14.14 9.20 12.38
C GLY A 87 15.41 10.01 12.63
N TYR A 88 16.21 9.63 13.64
CA TYR A 88 17.46 10.30 14.00
C TYR A 88 18.56 10.03 12.97
N TYR A 89 18.62 8.82 12.42
CA TYR A 89 19.57 8.45 11.36
C TYR A 89 18.87 8.22 10.00
N PRO A 90 18.30 9.26 9.35
CA PRO A 90 17.51 9.08 8.13
C PRO A 90 18.33 8.58 6.93
N GLY A 91 19.65 8.77 6.94
CA GLY A 91 20.56 8.19 5.94
C GLY A 91 20.75 6.67 6.09
N VAL A 92 20.43 6.11 7.27
CA VAL A 92 20.58 4.69 7.62
C VAL A 92 19.32 3.90 7.32
N THR A 93 18.15 4.55 7.35
CA THR A 93 16.85 3.88 7.32
C THR A 93 15.91 4.40 6.24
N GLY A 94 16.01 5.67 5.87
CA GLY A 94 14.99 6.36 5.06
C GLY A 94 14.80 5.77 3.66
N SER A 95 15.83 5.13 3.10
CA SER A 95 15.81 4.53 1.77
C SER A 95 15.38 3.06 1.75
N LEU A 96 15.09 2.45 2.90
CA LEU A 96 14.72 1.04 3.02
C LEU A 96 13.21 0.87 3.12
N ARG A 97 12.68 -0.18 2.48
CA ARG A 97 11.34 -0.69 2.79
C ARG A 97 11.35 -1.46 4.11
N ILE A 98 10.18 -1.63 4.72
CA ILE A 98 10.03 -2.34 6.00
C ILE A 98 10.58 -3.77 5.89
N ASP A 99 10.27 -4.47 4.80
CA ASP A 99 10.67 -5.86 4.58
C ASP A 99 12.17 -6.04 4.30
N GLU A 100 12.88 -4.94 4.03
CA GLU A 100 14.33 -4.89 3.78
C GLU A 100 15.12 -4.46 5.02
N MET A 101 14.45 -4.06 6.11
CA MET A 101 15.14 -3.63 7.31
C MET A 101 15.65 -4.81 8.14
N ILE A 102 16.71 -4.56 8.89
CA ILE A 102 17.15 -5.38 10.01
C ILE A 102 16.53 -4.78 11.28
N LEU A 103 15.51 -5.44 11.82
CA LEU A 103 14.72 -4.95 12.95
C LEU A 103 14.96 -5.80 14.20
N PRO A 104 15.27 -5.15 15.34
CA PRO A 104 15.31 -5.86 16.62
C PRO A 104 13.87 -6.15 17.07
N GLY A 105 13.58 -7.43 17.31
CA GLY A 105 12.31 -7.91 17.80
C GLY A 105 12.45 -8.66 19.12
N THR A 106 11.32 -8.83 19.81
CA THR A 106 11.27 -9.58 21.08
C THR A 106 10.31 -10.75 20.95
N HIS A 107 10.73 -11.93 21.41
CA HIS A 107 9.86 -13.10 21.53
C HIS A 107 8.94 -12.95 22.75
N ASN A 108 7.66 -13.36 22.60
CA ASN A 108 6.62 -13.24 23.64
C ASN A 108 6.68 -11.88 24.36
N SER A 109 6.64 -10.79 23.60
CA SER A 109 7.09 -9.46 24.05
C SER A 109 6.43 -8.94 25.32
N ALA A 110 5.19 -9.36 25.58
CA ALA A 110 4.40 -8.94 26.72
C ALA A 110 4.37 -9.96 27.87
N MET A 111 5.30 -10.92 27.86
CA MET A 111 5.63 -11.81 28.98
C MET A 111 6.90 -11.29 29.66
N ASP A 112 6.76 -10.25 30.48
CA ASP A 112 7.89 -9.53 31.09
C ASP A 112 7.80 -9.41 32.62
N LYS A 113 8.91 -9.06 33.27
CA LYS A 113 9.00 -8.94 34.73
C LYS A 113 8.19 -7.79 35.33
N GLN A 114 7.77 -6.80 34.52
CA GLN A 114 6.96 -5.67 34.95
C GLN A 114 5.46 -5.90 34.71
N ALA A 115 5.07 -7.09 34.23
CA ALA A 115 3.69 -7.45 34.03
C ALA A 115 3.00 -7.77 35.38
N GLY A 116 1.66 -7.68 35.42
CA GLY A 116 0.88 -7.97 36.63
C GLY A 116 1.05 -9.41 37.13
N TYR A 117 1.42 -10.32 36.24
CA TYR A 117 1.87 -11.67 36.56
C TYR A 117 3.15 -11.99 35.79
N SER A 118 4.15 -12.48 36.52
CA SER A 118 5.44 -12.93 35.97
C SER A 118 5.91 -14.16 36.74
N ASN A 119 6.51 -15.11 36.03
CA ASN A 119 7.15 -16.29 36.59
C ASN A 119 8.40 -16.67 35.79
N SER A 120 9.30 -17.47 36.37
CA SER A 120 10.57 -17.85 35.73
C SER A 120 10.44 -18.77 34.52
N LEU A 121 9.29 -19.43 34.32
CA LEU A 121 9.10 -20.43 33.26
C LEU A 121 8.62 -19.82 31.94
N GLU A 122 7.98 -18.64 31.99
CA GLU A 122 7.36 -18.04 30.80
C GLU A 122 7.77 -16.57 30.58
N THR A 123 8.48 -15.96 31.53
CA THR A 123 8.91 -14.57 31.40
C THR A 123 10.14 -14.49 30.51
N CYS A 124 9.96 -13.88 29.34
CA CYS A 124 10.94 -13.78 28.28
C CYS A 124 11.64 -12.41 28.24
N GLN A 125 11.06 -11.39 28.87
CA GLN A 125 11.57 -10.01 28.80
C GLN A 125 11.72 -9.37 30.18
N ASP A 126 12.64 -8.41 30.33
CA ASP A 126 12.81 -7.71 31.60
C ASP A 126 11.83 -6.56 31.81
N VAL A 127 11.40 -5.90 30.72
CA VAL A 127 10.64 -4.66 30.79
C VAL A 127 9.40 -4.70 29.89
N SER A 128 8.46 -3.80 30.16
CA SER A 128 7.18 -3.70 29.44
C SER A 128 7.33 -3.48 27.92
N PRO A 129 6.30 -3.78 27.12
CA PRO A 129 6.26 -3.42 25.69
C PRO A 129 6.54 -1.93 25.41
N HIS A 130 6.09 -1.04 26.29
CA HIS A 130 6.39 0.39 26.20
C HIS A 130 7.88 0.66 26.32
N SER A 131 8.53 0.16 27.38
CA SER A 131 9.97 0.33 27.59
C SER A 131 10.80 -0.35 26.50
N GLN A 132 10.37 -1.51 25.97
CA GLN A 132 11.01 -2.17 24.84
C GLN A 132 11.06 -1.25 23.61
N LEU A 133 9.92 -0.69 23.20
CA LEU A 133 9.84 0.21 22.06
C LEU A 133 10.68 1.49 22.27
N HIS A 134 10.60 2.10 23.45
CA HIS A 134 11.39 3.29 23.78
C HIS A 134 12.89 3.01 23.97
N THR A 135 13.31 1.74 23.98
CA THR A 135 14.73 1.33 24.02
C THR A 135 15.23 0.79 22.65
N GLY A 136 14.45 0.99 21.58
CA GLY A 136 14.87 0.72 20.21
C GLY A 136 14.36 -0.59 19.59
N ILE A 137 13.60 -1.41 20.33
CA ILE A 137 12.84 -2.54 19.74
C ILE A 137 11.81 -2.00 18.75
N ARG A 138 11.60 -2.69 17.63
CA ARG A 138 10.63 -2.29 16.60
C ARG A 138 9.67 -3.40 16.19
N VAL A 139 9.84 -4.62 16.71
CA VAL A 139 8.90 -5.72 16.49
C VAL A 139 8.50 -6.37 17.81
N LEU A 140 7.19 -6.49 18.03
CA LEU A 140 6.64 -7.18 19.20
C LEU A 140 5.88 -8.46 18.76
N ASP A 141 6.34 -9.64 19.17
CA ASP A 141 5.63 -10.92 19.05
C ASP A 141 4.57 -11.04 20.15
N LEU A 142 3.31 -11.01 19.74
CA LEU A 142 2.14 -11.01 20.61
C LEU A 142 1.35 -12.31 20.45
N ARG A 143 1.02 -12.90 21.59
CA ARG A 143 0.17 -14.09 21.72
C ARG A 143 -1.04 -13.69 22.55
N ILE A 144 -2.25 -13.88 22.02
CA ILE A 144 -3.48 -13.27 22.53
C ILE A 144 -4.51 -14.34 22.89
N GLN A 145 -5.07 -14.25 24.09
CA GLN A 145 -6.21 -15.05 24.52
C GLN A 145 -7.47 -14.19 24.56
N PHE A 146 -8.56 -14.76 24.06
CA PHE A 146 -9.88 -14.16 24.10
C PHE A 146 -10.70 -14.69 25.30
N TYR A 147 -11.34 -13.77 26.05
CA TYR A 147 -12.19 -14.11 27.18
C TYR A 147 -13.65 -13.76 26.90
N TRP A 148 -14.41 -14.74 26.41
CA TRP A 148 -15.80 -14.56 25.97
C TRP A 148 -16.75 -14.01 27.06
N GLY A 149 -16.48 -14.31 28.33
CA GLY A 149 -17.32 -13.90 29.47
C GLY A 149 -17.14 -12.44 29.93
N LEU A 150 -16.18 -11.70 29.36
CA LEU A 150 -15.97 -10.29 29.67
C LEU A 150 -16.75 -9.40 28.70
N ALA A 151 -17.22 -8.23 29.15
CA ALA A 151 -17.90 -7.28 28.28
C ALA A 151 -16.97 -6.78 27.15
N GLN A 152 -17.53 -6.42 25.98
CA GLN A 152 -16.73 -5.89 24.86
C GLN A 152 -15.93 -4.62 25.21
N SER A 153 -16.39 -3.85 26.18
CA SER A 153 -15.69 -2.66 26.68
C SER A 153 -14.53 -2.98 27.63
N ASP A 154 -14.40 -4.22 28.11
CA ASP A 154 -13.36 -4.61 29.05
C ASP A 154 -12.06 -4.96 28.31
N PRO A 155 -10.95 -4.23 28.55
CA PRO A 155 -9.70 -4.47 27.84
C PRO A 155 -9.11 -5.87 28.10
N ARG A 156 -9.45 -6.51 29.22
CA ARG A 156 -9.00 -7.87 29.57
C ARG A 156 -9.61 -8.94 28.68
N ARG A 157 -10.62 -8.60 27.90
CA ARG A 157 -11.22 -9.49 26.89
C ARG A 157 -10.21 -9.96 25.84
N PHE A 158 -9.18 -9.16 25.58
CA PHE A 158 -8.04 -9.52 24.74
C PHE A 158 -6.74 -9.35 25.54
N SER A 159 -6.39 -10.40 26.28
CA SER A 159 -5.22 -10.44 27.14
C SER A 159 -4.06 -11.19 26.50
N ILE A 160 -2.85 -10.90 26.97
CA ILE A 160 -1.63 -11.58 26.54
C ILE A 160 -1.53 -12.93 27.24
N PHE A 161 -1.19 -13.97 26.47
CA PHE A 161 -1.03 -15.32 27.01
C PHE A 161 0.22 -16.02 26.47
N HIS A 162 0.73 -16.97 27.22
CA HIS A 162 1.58 -18.04 26.69
C HIS A 162 1.05 -19.40 27.17
N SER A 163 1.40 -19.81 28.39
CA SER A 163 0.66 -20.86 29.10
C SER A 163 -0.17 -20.27 30.25
N GLY A 164 0.34 -19.20 30.89
CA GLY A 164 -0.41 -18.29 31.75
C GLY A 164 -0.77 -16.97 31.08
N ASN A 165 -1.50 -16.12 31.82
CA ASN A 165 -1.85 -14.75 31.44
C ASN A 165 -0.90 -13.80 32.17
N SER A 166 -0.21 -12.89 31.46
CA SER A 166 0.73 -11.94 32.10
C SER A 166 0.04 -10.79 32.84
N GLY A 167 -1.28 -10.69 32.73
CA GLY A 167 -2.06 -9.55 33.20
C GLY A 167 -2.06 -8.37 32.24
N ARG A 168 -1.31 -8.44 31.13
CA ARG A 168 -1.31 -7.41 30.08
C ARG A 168 -2.47 -7.59 29.11
N THR A 169 -2.85 -6.48 28.50
CA THR A 169 -3.92 -6.40 27.50
C THR A 169 -3.40 -5.87 26.18
N VAL A 170 -3.99 -6.31 25.08
CA VAL A 170 -3.65 -5.78 23.75
C VAL A 170 -3.87 -4.27 23.71
N SER A 171 -5.02 -3.82 24.22
CA SER A 171 -5.47 -2.44 24.13
C SER A 171 -4.70 -1.49 25.06
N GLY A 172 -4.47 -1.90 26.31
CA GLY A 172 -3.86 -1.06 27.34
C GLY A 172 -2.34 -1.04 27.31
N ASP A 173 -1.71 -2.14 26.90
CA ASP A 173 -0.25 -2.29 26.97
C ASP A 173 0.42 -2.24 25.59
N CYS A 174 -0.03 -3.07 24.64
CA CYS A 174 0.66 -3.22 23.37
C CYS A 174 0.33 -2.11 22.38
N LEU A 175 -0.97 -1.84 22.14
CA LEU A 175 -1.39 -0.74 21.27
C LEU A 175 -1.01 0.61 21.87
N GLN A 176 -1.16 0.78 23.19
CA GLN A 176 -0.77 2.03 23.85
C GLN A 176 0.73 2.28 23.77
N ALA A 177 1.57 1.24 23.89
CA ALA A 177 3.01 1.37 23.69
C ALA A 177 3.36 1.91 22.29
N ALA A 178 2.72 1.38 21.24
CA ALA A 178 2.91 1.88 19.88
C ALA A 178 2.45 3.35 19.73
N ILE A 179 1.28 3.67 20.30
CA ILE A 179 0.73 5.03 20.34
C ILE A 179 1.69 6.01 21.01
N ASN A 180 2.21 5.65 22.18
CA ASN A 180 3.17 6.48 22.91
C ASN A 180 4.42 6.75 22.08
N LEU A 181 4.99 5.71 21.45
CA LEU A 181 6.19 5.85 20.65
C LEU A 181 5.97 6.75 19.43
N TYR A 182 4.95 6.49 18.60
CA TYR A 182 4.76 7.32 17.41
C TYR A 182 4.30 8.74 17.71
N THR A 183 3.77 8.99 18.92
CA THR A 183 3.37 10.33 19.38
C THR A 183 4.61 11.12 19.82
N ALA A 184 5.57 10.45 20.47
CA ALA A 184 6.85 11.05 20.83
C ALA A 184 7.78 11.21 19.62
N HIS A 185 7.77 10.23 18.71
CA HIS A 185 8.71 10.08 17.61
C HIS A 185 7.98 9.62 16.33
N ASP A 186 7.51 10.57 15.54
CA ASP A 186 6.64 10.33 14.37
C ASP A 186 7.33 9.68 13.16
N LYS A 187 8.65 9.50 13.21
CA LYS A 187 9.47 8.82 12.19
C LYS A 187 9.88 7.39 12.58
N GLU A 188 9.30 6.82 13.64
CA GLU A 188 9.53 5.42 13.99
C GLU A 188 8.46 4.52 13.38
N VAL A 189 8.87 3.39 12.80
CA VAL A 189 7.97 2.36 12.30
C VAL A 189 8.08 1.11 13.17
N MET A 190 6.94 0.57 13.61
CA MET A 190 6.88 -0.65 14.42
C MET A 190 5.96 -1.71 13.81
N ILE A 191 6.24 -2.97 14.13
CA ILE A 191 5.45 -4.13 13.76
C ILE A 191 4.90 -4.75 15.04
N LEU A 192 3.57 -4.88 15.11
CA LEU A 192 2.92 -5.71 16.12
C LEU A 192 2.51 -7.02 15.44
N ASP A 193 3.19 -8.11 15.79
CA ASP A 193 2.96 -9.45 15.24
C ASP A 193 1.98 -10.21 16.13
N PHE A 194 0.71 -10.22 15.75
CA PHE A 194 -0.33 -11.01 16.38
C PHE A 194 -0.19 -12.47 15.88
N HIS A 195 0.68 -13.22 16.56
CA HIS A 195 1.17 -14.50 16.08
C HIS A 195 0.34 -15.69 16.54
N GLY A 196 -0.18 -15.64 17.77
CA GLY A 196 -0.94 -16.72 18.39
C GLY A 196 -2.29 -16.26 18.91
N PHE A 197 -3.32 -17.07 18.71
CA PHE A 197 -4.70 -16.78 19.13
C PHE A 197 -5.27 -17.97 19.89
N LYS A 198 -5.62 -17.78 21.16
CA LYS A 198 -6.25 -18.78 22.01
C LYS A 198 -7.70 -18.42 22.30
N ASP A 199 -8.58 -19.42 22.14
CA ASP A 199 -10.02 -19.32 22.37
C ASP A 199 -10.76 -18.33 21.44
N PHE A 200 -10.15 -17.92 20.32
CA PHE A 200 -10.74 -16.97 19.38
C PHE A 200 -11.88 -17.59 18.56
N THR A 201 -12.91 -16.78 18.32
CA THR A 201 -13.95 -17.00 17.30
C THR A 201 -13.78 -16.00 16.15
N ASP A 202 -14.45 -16.22 15.02
CA ASP A 202 -14.49 -15.24 13.91
C ASP A 202 -15.07 -13.88 14.35
N ALA A 203 -15.98 -13.88 15.33
CA ALA A 203 -16.49 -12.65 15.93
C ALA A 203 -15.41 -11.94 16.76
N ALA A 204 -14.63 -12.68 17.56
CA ALA A 204 -13.52 -12.13 18.33
C ALA A 204 -12.42 -11.56 17.43
N HIS A 205 -12.12 -12.21 16.30
CA HIS A 205 -11.20 -11.68 15.28
C HIS A 205 -11.66 -10.32 14.74
N ARG A 206 -12.94 -10.21 14.34
CA ARG A 206 -13.53 -8.95 13.85
C ARG A 206 -13.59 -7.87 14.93
N GLU A 207 -13.90 -8.26 16.17
CA GLU A 207 -13.92 -7.36 17.33
C GLU A 207 -12.52 -6.78 17.58
N LEU A 208 -11.49 -7.63 17.66
CA LEU A 208 -10.11 -7.20 17.85
C LEU A 208 -9.62 -6.31 16.69
N ALA A 209 -9.92 -6.69 15.44
CA ALA A 209 -9.57 -5.87 14.28
C ALA A 209 -10.22 -4.48 14.33
N THR A 210 -11.47 -4.40 14.80
CA THR A 210 -12.17 -3.12 14.99
C THR A 210 -11.50 -2.28 16.07
N ILE A 211 -11.11 -2.87 17.20
CA ILE A 211 -10.38 -2.18 18.27
C ILE A 211 -9.05 -1.62 17.74
N ILE A 212 -8.28 -2.42 17.02
CA ILE A 212 -6.98 -2.03 16.43
C ILE A 212 -7.18 -0.85 15.46
N LYS A 213 -8.12 -0.96 14.52
CA LYS A 213 -8.41 0.10 13.54
C LYS A 213 -8.86 1.40 14.20
N ASN A 214 -9.73 1.32 15.20
CA ASN A 214 -10.20 2.50 15.92
C ASN A 214 -9.09 3.18 16.74
N ARG A 215 -8.16 2.42 17.31
CA ARG A 215 -7.06 2.94 18.12
C ARG A 215 -5.94 3.55 17.30
N LEU A 216 -5.61 2.96 16.14
CA LEU A 216 -4.47 3.38 15.33
C LEU A 216 -4.85 4.28 14.15
N GLY A 217 -6.07 4.13 13.62
CA GLY A 217 -6.59 4.93 12.51
C GLY A 217 -5.61 5.04 11.34
N ASN A 218 -5.34 6.28 10.92
CA ASN A 218 -4.49 6.57 9.76
C ASN A 218 -3.00 6.22 9.96
N ARG A 219 -2.58 5.92 11.20
CA ARG A 219 -1.20 5.50 11.52
C ARG A 219 -0.89 4.08 11.04
N LEU A 220 -1.93 3.31 10.67
CA LEU A 220 -1.78 1.98 10.09
C LEU A 220 -1.05 2.05 8.74
N ILE A 221 -0.03 1.20 8.61
CA ILE A 221 0.62 0.88 7.35
C ILE A 221 -0.12 -0.35 6.79
N GLU A 222 -1.05 -0.12 5.89
CA GLU A 222 -1.80 -1.19 5.20
C GLU A 222 -0.93 -1.91 4.17
N PRO A 223 -1.26 -3.16 3.76
CA PRO A 223 -0.50 -3.92 2.78
C PRO A 223 -0.25 -3.21 1.45
N ARG A 224 -1.17 -2.33 1.00
CA ARG A 224 -1.01 -1.53 -0.23
C ARG A 224 0.23 -0.61 -0.22
N TRP A 225 0.78 -0.33 0.97
CA TRP A 225 1.94 0.54 1.18
C TRP A 225 3.25 -0.23 1.39
N ASN A 226 3.26 -1.56 1.24
CA ASN A 226 4.44 -2.40 1.50
C ASN A 226 5.66 -2.07 0.65
N MET A 227 5.45 -1.50 -0.55
CA MET A 227 6.51 -1.09 -1.46
C MET A 227 7.18 0.23 -1.08
N LEU A 228 6.58 1.01 -0.18
CA LEU A 228 7.12 2.31 0.21
C LEU A 228 8.33 2.15 1.13
N VAL A 229 9.32 3.02 0.91
CA VAL A 229 10.44 3.19 1.84
C VAL A 229 10.03 4.01 3.05
N LEU A 230 10.78 3.93 4.14
CA LEU A 230 10.45 4.64 5.38
C LEU A 230 10.22 6.15 5.17
N ARG A 231 11.03 6.80 4.33
CA ARG A 231 10.89 8.23 4.03
C ARG A 231 9.50 8.60 3.48
N GLN A 232 8.93 7.75 2.64
CA GLN A 232 7.57 7.94 2.10
C GLN A 232 6.51 7.66 3.17
N LEU A 233 6.69 6.63 3.98
CA LEU A 233 5.78 6.30 5.09
C LEU A 233 5.72 7.41 6.15
N TRP A 234 6.86 8.03 6.47
CA TRP A 234 6.93 9.17 7.38
C TRP A 234 6.14 10.38 6.84
N ALA A 235 6.27 10.67 5.55
CA ALA A 235 5.53 11.75 4.91
C ALA A 235 4.01 11.51 4.89
N LEU A 236 3.58 10.24 4.80
CA LEU A 236 2.19 9.82 4.97
C LEU A 236 1.73 9.75 6.43
N GLN A 237 2.63 10.00 7.39
CA GLN A 237 2.37 9.86 8.82
C GLN A 237 1.88 8.46 9.21
N LYS A 238 2.45 7.41 8.59
CA LYS A 238 2.15 6.01 8.88
C LYS A 238 3.31 5.34 9.62
N ASN A 239 2.98 4.57 10.67
CA ASN A 239 3.96 4.10 11.65
C ASN A 239 3.79 2.64 12.06
N VAL A 240 2.56 2.10 12.05
CA VAL A 240 2.29 0.80 12.67
C VAL A 240 1.87 -0.22 11.63
N VAL A 241 2.65 -1.29 11.50
CA VAL A 241 2.25 -2.52 10.81
C VAL A 241 1.57 -3.44 11.82
N ILE A 242 0.41 -3.97 11.42
CA ILE A 242 -0.26 -5.07 12.13
C ILE A 242 -0.05 -6.32 11.27
N ALA A 243 0.81 -7.22 11.73
CA ALA A 243 0.95 -8.54 11.14
C ALA A 243 0.02 -9.51 11.89
N TYR A 244 -0.80 -10.26 11.15
CA TYR A 244 -1.90 -11.02 11.74
C TYR A 244 -1.92 -12.47 11.22
N ASN A 245 -1.56 -13.42 12.08
CA ASN A 245 -1.36 -14.83 11.72
C ASN A 245 -2.66 -15.66 11.81
N SER A 246 -3.69 -15.29 11.05
CA SER A 246 -4.95 -16.03 10.95
C SER A 246 -5.57 -15.87 9.57
N SER A 247 -6.35 -16.86 9.12
CA SER A 247 -7.16 -16.74 7.92
C SER A 247 -8.30 -15.72 8.06
N GLN A 248 -8.71 -15.41 9.30
CA GLN A 248 -9.71 -14.39 9.62
C GLN A 248 -9.13 -12.96 9.66
N ARG A 249 -7.98 -12.76 9.03
CA ARG A 249 -7.27 -11.47 8.97
C ARG A 249 -8.11 -10.41 8.24
N ASP A 250 -8.20 -9.22 8.82
CA ASP A 250 -8.76 -8.04 8.15
C ASP A 250 -7.90 -7.62 6.93
N PRO A 251 -8.48 -7.28 5.77
CA PRO A 251 -7.71 -6.89 4.58
C PRO A 251 -6.74 -5.72 4.78
N LEU A 252 -6.96 -4.86 5.78
CA LEU A 252 -6.06 -3.75 6.10
C LEU A 252 -4.81 -4.18 6.90
N PHE A 253 -4.73 -5.44 7.33
CA PHE A 253 -3.60 -6.00 8.07
C PHE A 253 -2.71 -6.87 7.18
N TRP A 254 -1.42 -6.88 7.52
CA TRP A 254 -0.41 -7.68 6.83
C TRP A 254 -0.56 -9.16 7.17
N PRO A 255 -0.16 -10.07 6.26
CA PRO A 255 0.11 -11.44 6.64
C PRO A 255 0.95 -11.52 7.91
N GLY A 256 0.67 -12.52 8.75
CA GLY A 256 1.47 -12.81 9.93
C GLY A 256 2.95 -12.90 9.59
N VAL A 257 3.82 -12.52 10.53
CA VAL A 257 5.26 -12.63 10.31
C VAL A 257 5.60 -14.11 10.11
N ASN A 258 6.35 -14.42 9.06
CA ASN A 258 6.92 -15.73 8.83
C ASN A 258 8.02 -15.98 9.87
N GLN A 259 7.62 -16.49 11.03
CA GLN A 259 8.53 -16.85 12.12
C GLN A 259 9.25 -18.16 11.78
N ARG A 260 10.55 -18.07 11.54
CA ARG A 260 11.45 -19.20 11.41
C ARG A 260 11.83 -19.68 12.79
N TRP A 261 11.14 -20.71 13.26
CA TRP A 261 11.39 -21.39 14.52
C TRP A 261 11.89 -22.80 14.28
N ILE A 262 12.86 -23.24 15.09
CA ILE A 262 13.51 -24.56 14.96
C ILE A 262 12.55 -25.74 15.28
N GLY A 263 11.37 -25.46 15.84
CA GLY A 263 10.40 -26.50 16.22
C GLY A 263 10.76 -27.25 17.50
N LYS A 264 11.70 -26.72 18.29
CA LYS A 264 12.21 -27.35 19.51
C LYS A 264 12.43 -26.27 20.58
N ASP A 265 11.92 -26.52 21.78
CA ASP A 265 12.04 -25.59 22.91
C ASP A 265 13.43 -25.56 23.56
N ARG A 266 14.13 -26.71 23.56
CA ARG A 266 15.44 -26.89 24.24
C ARG A 266 16.53 -27.41 23.28
N PRO A 267 16.79 -26.74 22.14
CA PRO A 267 17.99 -27.04 21.35
C PRO A 267 19.25 -26.69 22.14
N SER A 268 20.36 -27.36 21.83
CA SER A 268 21.69 -26.86 22.17
C SER A 268 21.98 -25.55 21.40
N SER A 269 22.90 -24.72 21.90
CA SER A 269 23.30 -23.50 21.17
C SER A 269 23.83 -23.82 19.77
N SER A 270 24.55 -24.94 19.58
CA SER A 270 25.04 -25.37 18.27
C SER A 270 23.91 -25.80 17.33
N GLU A 271 22.90 -26.54 17.81
CA GLU A 271 21.72 -26.90 17.01
C GLU A 271 20.98 -25.63 16.56
N LEU A 272 20.75 -24.68 17.47
CA LEU A 272 20.08 -23.43 17.14
C LEU A 272 20.89 -22.58 16.17
N LYS A 273 22.22 -22.51 16.33
CA LYS A 273 23.10 -21.82 15.39
C LYS A 273 23.04 -22.42 13.99
N ASN A 274 23.07 -23.74 13.87
CA ASN A 274 22.97 -24.41 12.57
C ASN A 274 21.65 -24.08 11.86
N PHE A 275 20.54 -24.05 12.61
CA PHE A 275 19.25 -23.64 12.07
C PHE A 275 19.23 -22.17 11.64
N ILE A 276 19.78 -21.26 12.46
CA ILE A 276 19.92 -19.84 12.12
C ILE A 276 20.72 -19.69 10.82
N ASP A 277 21.85 -20.38 10.67
CA ASP A 277 22.66 -20.34 9.45
C ASP A 277 21.91 -20.89 8.23
N GLN A 278 21.14 -21.96 8.40
CA GLN A 278 20.27 -22.49 7.35
C GLN A 278 19.27 -21.42 6.89
N VAL A 279 18.55 -20.79 7.83
CA VAL A 279 17.57 -19.74 7.53
C VAL A 279 18.21 -18.55 6.83
N GLY A 280 19.42 -18.15 7.25
CA GLY A 280 20.15 -17.05 6.61
C GLY A 280 20.54 -17.30 5.15
N ASN A 281 20.44 -18.54 4.65
CA ASN A 281 20.68 -18.89 3.25
C ASN A 281 19.37 -19.11 2.46
N GLU A 282 18.21 -19.01 3.10
CA GLU A 282 16.93 -19.19 2.42
C GLU A 282 16.55 -17.94 1.60
N PRO A 283 15.98 -18.09 0.40
CA PRO A 283 15.41 -16.97 -0.32
C PRO A 283 14.21 -16.40 0.44
N LYS A 284 14.13 -15.07 0.49
CA LYS A 284 13.00 -14.34 1.07
C LYS A 284 12.21 -13.68 -0.06
N PRO A 285 10.90 -13.97 -0.20
CA PRO A 285 10.06 -13.22 -1.12
C PRO A 285 10.03 -11.73 -0.77
N ASP A 286 9.91 -10.88 -1.80
CA ASP A 286 9.69 -9.46 -1.61
C ASP A 286 8.43 -9.20 -0.78
N TYR A 287 8.48 -8.16 0.06
CA TYR A 287 7.39 -7.70 0.93
C TYR A 287 6.98 -8.66 2.06
N GLU A 288 7.47 -9.91 2.08
CA GLU A 288 7.26 -10.81 3.21
C GLU A 288 7.93 -10.27 4.48
N LEU A 289 7.24 -10.29 5.62
CA LEU A 289 7.88 -10.08 6.92
C LEU A 289 8.41 -11.42 7.42
N ARG A 290 9.72 -11.53 7.63
CA ARG A 290 10.37 -12.77 8.10
C ARG A 290 11.18 -12.52 9.36
N ALA A 291 10.94 -13.34 10.38
CA ALA A 291 11.64 -13.28 11.65
C ALA A 291 12.40 -14.58 11.93
N ILE A 292 13.68 -14.49 12.31
CA ILE A 292 14.38 -15.62 12.93
C ILE A 292 14.10 -15.62 14.43
N GLN A 293 13.68 -16.77 14.97
CA GLN A 293 13.50 -16.97 16.40
C GLN A 293 14.81 -17.44 17.03
N ALA A 294 15.55 -16.52 17.64
CA ALA A 294 16.83 -16.77 18.30
C ALA A 294 16.66 -16.79 19.82
N HIS A 295 15.89 -17.77 20.30
CA HIS A 295 15.64 -18.02 21.71
C HIS A 295 15.54 -19.53 21.96
N LYS A 296 15.71 -19.93 23.22
CA LYS A 296 15.54 -21.31 23.70
C LYS A 296 15.32 -21.33 25.20
N TYR A 297 14.84 -22.44 25.72
CA TYR A 297 14.83 -22.71 27.15
C TYR A 297 16.13 -23.38 27.61
N THR A 298 16.51 -23.09 28.85
CA THR A 298 17.51 -23.85 29.61
C THR A 298 17.00 -25.28 29.90
N GLN A 299 17.88 -26.15 30.39
CA GLN A 299 17.49 -27.52 30.77
C GLN A 299 16.44 -27.58 31.89
N VAL A 300 16.31 -26.50 32.68
CA VAL A 300 15.32 -26.35 33.77
C VAL A 300 14.09 -25.53 33.35
N PHE A 301 13.81 -25.42 32.05
CA PHE A 301 12.60 -24.78 31.49
C PHE A 301 12.46 -23.29 31.83
N GLN A 302 13.57 -22.56 31.90
CA GLN A 302 13.58 -21.10 31.99
C GLN A 302 14.09 -20.51 30.67
N PRO A 303 13.49 -19.41 30.15
CA PRO A 303 14.02 -18.71 28.98
C PRO A 303 15.50 -18.38 29.15
N ASP A 304 16.35 -18.86 28.24
CA ASP A 304 17.81 -18.76 28.37
C ASP A 304 18.30 -17.35 28.04
N ASP A 305 19.28 -16.86 28.81
CA ASP A 305 19.95 -15.59 28.49
C ASP A 305 21.02 -15.86 27.44
N MET A 306 20.60 -15.77 26.18
CA MET A 306 21.45 -16.03 25.01
C MET A 306 22.32 -14.85 24.61
N SER A 307 22.56 -13.87 25.48
CA SER A 307 23.17 -12.60 25.08
C SER A 307 24.54 -12.74 24.40
N SER A 308 25.40 -13.64 24.87
CA SER A 308 26.69 -13.89 24.21
C SER A 308 26.52 -14.51 22.82
N ASP A 309 25.58 -15.45 22.69
CA ASP A 309 25.29 -16.13 21.44
C ASP A 309 24.70 -15.15 20.42
N VAL A 310 23.69 -14.35 20.81
CA VAL A 310 23.06 -13.33 19.96
C VAL A 310 24.09 -12.33 19.43
N MET A 311 24.97 -11.82 20.30
CA MET A 311 25.99 -10.86 19.87
C MET A 311 27.05 -11.45 18.95
N ASN A 312 27.30 -12.75 19.06
CA ASN A 312 28.21 -13.46 18.17
C ASN A 312 27.54 -13.81 16.82
N TRP A 313 26.34 -14.39 16.85
CA TRP A 313 25.63 -14.90 15.67
C TRP A 313 25.11 -13.78 14.78
N PHE A 314 24.77 -12.63 15.37
CA PHE A 314 24.31 -11.44 14.67
C PHE A 314 25.29 -10.28 14.86
N ALA A 315 26.59 -10.58 14.82
CA ALA A 315 27.62 -9.56 14.79
C ALA A 315 27.44 -8.65 13.57
N ALA A 316 27.60 -7.34 13.77
CA ALA A 316 27.65 -6.33 12.73
C ALA A 316 29.04 -5.72 12.68
N GLY A 317 29.55 -5.46 11.47
CA GLY A 317 30.84 -4.78 11.30
C GLY A 317 31.20 -4.49 9.84
N ALA A 318 30.64 -5.25 8.89
CA ALA A 318 30.84 -5.05 7.46
C ALA A 318 29.58 -5.46 6.67
N ALA A 319 29.53 -5.09 5.39
CA ALA A 319 28.41 -5.37 4.49
C ALA A 319 28.16 -6.88 4.24
N ASN A 320 29.11 -7.74 4.61
CA ASN A 320 29.00 -9.21 4.54
C ASN A 320 28.94 -9.89 5.92
N SER A 321 28.74 -9.12 7.00
CA SER A 321 28.61 -9.67 8.35
C SER A 321 27.40 -10.60 8.47
N PRO A 322 27.41 -11.57 9.41
CA PRO A 322 26.34 -12.57 9.57
C PRO A 322 24.93 -11.96 9.66
N ILE A 323 24.77 -10.84 10.37
CA ILE A 323 23.48 -10.17 10.56
C ILE A 323 22.78 -9.77 9.24
N MET A 324 23.55 -9.54 8.16
CA MET A 324 23.04 -9.06 6.88
C MET A 324 22.11 -10.05 6.17
N LYS A 325 22.10 -11.31 6.63
CA LYS A 325 21.23 -12.39 6.12
C LYS A 325 19.80 -12.37 6.69
N TYR A 326 19.56 -11.59 7.74
CA TYR A 326 18.32 -11.62 8.51
C TYR A 326 17.54 -10.32 8.39
N HIS A 327 16.28 -10.32 8.82
CA HIS A 327 15.40 -9.17 8.72
C HIS A 327 14.88 -8.83 10.11
N ILE A 328 13.87 -9.55 10.60
CA ILE A 328 13.47 -9.45 12.00
C ILE A 328 14.26 -10.47 12.81
N ILE A 329 14.83 -10.06 13.94
CA ILE A 329 15.57 -10.95 14.85
C ILE A 329 14.89 -10.91 16.21
N ASN A 330 14.13 -11.96 16.52
CA ASN A 330 13.45 -12.08 17.80
C ASN A 330 14.34 -12.81 18.80
N THR A 331 14.52 -12.23 19.99
CA THR A 331 15.23 -12.88 21.09
C THR A 331 14.42 -12.81 22.39
N ASP A 332 14.77 -13.65 23.36
CA ASP A 332 14.46 -13.39 24.77
C ASP A 332 15.50 -12.39 25.33
N TRP A 333 15.15 -11.71 26.42
CA TRP A 333 16.01 -10.80 27.17
C TRP A 333 16.69 -9.73 26.30
N SER A 334 15.97 -9.21 25.30
CA SER A 334 16.54 -8.52 24.14
C SER A 334 17.25 -7.21 24.44
N LEU A 335 17.05 -6.65 25.64
CA LEU A 335 17.68 -5.42 26.09
C LEU A 335 18.93 -5.63 26.95
N ARG A 336 19.26 -6.88 27.33
CA ARG A 336 20.48 -7.18 28.12
C ARG A 336 21.78 -7.07 27.32
N HIS A 337 21.69 -6.83 26.03
CA HIS A 337 22.84 -6.78 25.12
C HIS A 337 22.76 -5.66 24.07
N ARG A 338 23.85 -5.46 23.30
CA ARG A 338 23.97 -4.41 22.27
C ARG A 338 23.34 -4.73 20.91
N HIS A 339 22.54 -5.78 20.77
CA HIS A 339 22.03 -6.21 19.47
C HIS A 339 21.26 -5.12 18.69
N ILE A 340 20.52 -4.25 19.39
CA ILE A 340 19.84 -3.10 18.77
C ILE A 340 20.84 -2.21 18.00
N ASP A 341 22.01 -1.96 18.59
CA ASP A 341 23.07 -1.17 17.95
C ASP A 341 23.62 -1.87 16.70
N ASN A 342 23.71 -3.21 16.72
CA ASN A 342 24.09 -4.00 15.54
C ASN A 342 23.05 -3.88 14.43
N CYS A 343 21.75 -3.92 14.75
CA CYS A 343 20.68 -3.70 13.78
C CYS A 343 20.77 -2.31 13.14
N ILE A 344 20.91 -1.25 13.95
CA ILE A 344 21.07 0.13 13.48
C ILE A 344 22.27 0.22 12.54
N HIS A 345 23.43 -0.24 12.97
CA HIS A 345 24.65 -0.18 12.19
C HIS A 345 24.55 -0.99 10.88
N ALA A 346 23.97 -2.19 10.92
CA ALA A 346 23.84 -3.05 9.75
C ALA A 346 22.89 -2.47 8.69
N ASN A 347 21.82 -1.78 9.10
CA ASN A 347 20.95 -1.06 8.17
C ASN A 347 21.70 0.02 7.37
N SER A 348 22.78 0.59 7.92
CA SER A 348 23.59 1.58 7.18
C SER A 348 24.23 0.99 5.92
N PHE A 349 24.56 -0.31 5.93
CA PHE A 349 25.08 -1.00 4.74
C PHE A 349 23.98 -1.26 3.71
N ARG A 350 22.76 -1.62 4.16
CA ARG A 350 21.61 -1.81 3.26
C ARG A 350 21.21 -0.50 2.59
N SER A 351 21.13 0.58 3.37
CA SER A 351 20.67 1.88 2.87
C SER A 351 21.60 2.48 1.81
N LYS A 352 22.92 2.26 1.90
CA LYS A 352 23.91 2.76 0.93
C LYS A 352 23.69 2.28 -0.51
N GLN A 353 22.93 1.21 -0.71
CA GLN A 353 22.61 0.67 -2.04
C GLN A 353 21.50 1.46 -2.75
N TRP A 354 20.78 2.31 -2.01
CA TRP A 354 19.53 2.90 -2.48
C TRP A 354 19.53 4.42 -2.33
N SER A 355 18.92 5.11 -3.29
CA SER A 355 18.72 6.56 -3.23
C SER A 355 17.24 6.87 -3.03
N ALA A 356 16.92 7.56 -1.94
CA ALA A 356 15.58 8.06 -1.66
C ALA A 356 15.61 9.54 -1.28
N LEU A 357 14.73 10.34 -1.91
CA LEU A 357 14.66 11.79 -1.70
C LEU A 357 13.32 12.20 -1.08
N SER A 358 13.38 13.25 -0.27
CA SER A 358 12.20 14.02 0.17
C SER A 358 12.39 15.41 -0.37
N LEU A 359 11.46 15.84 -1.21
CA LEU A 359 11.53 17.08 -1.96
C LEU A 359 10.25 17.88 -1.77
N THR A 360 10.36 19.14 -2.11
CA THR A 360 9.28 20.11 -2.22
C THR A 360 9.36 20.80 -3.58
N PRO A 361 8.26 21.36 -4.12
CA PRO A 361 8.25 21.97 -5.44
C PRO A 361 9.34 23.01 -5.70
N LEU A 362 9.68 23.86 -4.72
CA LEU A 362 10.66 24.93 -4.90
C LEU A 362 12.11 24.41 -4.96
N GLU A 363 12.38 23.18 -4.51
CA GLU A 363 13.68 22.51 -4.64
C GLU A 363 13.89 21.90 -6.04
N LEU A 364 12.83 21.80 -6.84
CA LEU A 364 12.89 21.25 -8.19
C LEU A 364 13.41 22.27 -9.20
N THR A 365 14.30 21.82 -10.08
CA THR A 365 14.73 22.59 -11.25
C THR A 365 13.59 22.65 -12.26
N ASN A 366 12.99 23.84 -12.44
CA ASN A 366 11.87 24.08 -13.37
C ASN A 366 10.66 23.12 -13.20
N GLY A 367 10.42 22.63 -11.97
CA GLY A 367 9.31 21.72 -11.68
C GLY A 367 9.51 20.26 -12.12
N PHE A 368 10.71 19.90 -12.59
CA PHE A 368 11.03 18.52 -12.95
C PHE A 368 11.46 17.72 -11.72
N ILE A 369 10.76 16.61 -11.45
CA ILE A 369 11.18 15.65 -10.43
C ILE A 369 12.41 14.89 -10.96
N PRO A 370 13.51 14.79 -10.18
CA PRO A 370 14.76 14.21 -10.66
C PRO A 370 14.62 12.71 -10.99
N PRO A 371 15.18 12.23 -12.11
CA PRO A 371 15.15 10.82 -12.47
C PRO A 371 16.21 9.99 -11.75
N GLY A 372 16.13 8.66 -11.88
CA GLY A 372 17.18 7.73 -11.43
C GLY A 372 17.21 7.42 -9.93
N HIS A 373 16.22 7.89 -9.18
CA HIS A 373 16.06 7.54 -7.76
C HIS A 373 15.12 6.34 -7.58
N ARG A 374 15.37 5.55 -6.52
CA ARG A 374 14.50 4.43 -6.15
C ARG A 374 13.17 4.92 -5.57
N ALA A 375 13.21 5.95 -4.74
CA ALA A 375 12.02 6.49 -4.12
C ALA A 375 12.10 8.00 -4.00
N ILE A 376 11.03 8.68 -4.37
CA ILE A 376 10.88 10.12 -4.15
C ILE A 376 9.56 10.33 -3.43
N VAL A 377 9.58 11.21 -2.42
CA VAL A 377 8.37 11.86 -1.92
C VAL A 377 8.42 13.34 -2.25
N LEU A 378 7.32 13.87 -2.78
CA LEU A 378 7.13 15.27 -3.08
C LEU A 378 5.96 15.81 -2.24
N ASP A 379 6.26 16.67 -1.28
CA ASP A 379 5.26 17.30 -0.41
C ASP A 379 4.98 18.72 -0.88
N ILE A 380 3.72 19.00 -1.25
CA ILE A 380 3.27 20.25 -1.85
C ILE A 380 2.37 20.97 -0.85
N TYR A 381 2.70 22.20 -0.43
CA TYR A 381 1.91 22.98 0.52
C TYR A 381 1.97 24.48 0.19
N ASP A 382 1.09 25.32 0.77
CA ASP A 382 0.88 26.72 0.34
C ASP A 382 2.16 27.58 0.26
N GLY A 383 3.13 27.36 1.16
CA GLY A 383 4.41 28.06 1.16
C GLY A 383 5.48 27.47 0.23
N ASN A 384 5.23 26.30 -0.34
CA ASN A 384 6.14 25.58 -1.21
C ASN A 384 5.34 24.83 -2.29
N TRP A 385 4.91 25.61 -3.28
CA TRP A 385 3.99 25.20 -4.33
C TRP A 385 4.49 25.66 -5.70
N ARG A 386 4.14 24.90 -6.73
CA ARG A 386 4.27 25.28 -8.14
C ARG A 386 3.00 24.92 -8.89
N ASP A 387 2.71 25.70 -9.91
CA ASP A 387 1.57 25.52 -10.81
C ASP A 387 1.72 24.31 -11.72
N THR A 388 2.96 24.00 -12.13
CA THR A 388 3.28 22.88 -13.02
C THR A 388 4.43 22.03 -12.47
N LEU A 389 4.27 20.71 -12.53
CA LEU A 389 5.27 19.70 -12.17
C LEU A 389 5.37 18.65 -13.27
N HIS A 390 6.52 17.98 -13.37
CA HIS A 390 6.75 16.91 -14.34
C HIS A 390 7.21 15.63 -13.64
N LEU A 391 6.58 14.50 -13.97
CA LEU A 391 7.10 13.19 -13.57
C LEU A 391 8.51 12.96 -14.13
N PRO A 392 9.36 12.17 -13.45
CA PRO A 392 10.67 11.84 -13.97
C PRO A 392 10.59 11.10 -15.31
N SER A 393 11.62 11.22 -16.15
CA SER A 393 11.69 10.50 -17.42
C SER A 393 11.99 9.01 -17.26
N TYR A 394 12.70 8.63 -16.20
CA TYR A 394 13.01 7.23 -15.85
C TYR A 394 13.30 7.10 -14.36
N ALA A 395 13.24 5.87 -13.85
CA ALA A 395 13.70 5.50 -12.51
C ALA A 395 14.43 4.15 -12.54
N THR A 396 14.90 3.69 -11.38
CA THR A 396 15.29 2.29 -11.21
C THR A 396 14.07 1.38 -11.42
N PRO A 397 14.26 0.07 -11.71
CA PRO A 397 13.16 -0.89 -11.63
C PRO A 397 12.41 -0.77 -10.29
N ASP A 398 11.08 -0.80 -10.36
CA ASP A 398 10.17 -0.61 -9.20
C ASP A 398 10.35 0.71 -8.45
N GLY A 399 10.95 1.72 -9.11
CA GLY A 399 11.11 3.05 -8.57
C GLY A 399 9.75 3.70 -8.28
N THR A 400 9.66 4.48 -7.20
CA THR A 400 8.40 5.09 -6.75
C THR A 400 8.47 6.61 -6.67
N VAL A 401 7.36 7.27 -7.02
CA VAL A 401 7.15 8.71 -6.78
C VAL A 401 5.83 8.86 -6.04
N LEU A 402 5.92 9.29 -4.77
CA LEU A 402 4.77 9.62 -3.95
C LEU A 402 4.58 11.13 -3.94
N ILE A 403 3.42 11.62 -4.37
CA ILE A 403 3.06 13.03 -4.34
C ILE A 403 1.96 13.24 -3.31
N ILE A 404 2.19 14.15 -2.37
CA ILE A 404 1.23 14.53 -1.34
C ILE A 404 0.88 16.01 -1.54
N HIS A 405 -0.36 16.30 -1.91
CA HIS A 405 -0.80 17.64 -2.24
C HIS A 405 -1.67 18.23 -1.12
N LYS A 406 -1.14 19.22 -0.39
CA LYS A 406 -1.78 19.91 0.75
C LYS A 406 -2.12 21.37 0.43
N ALA A 407 -1.59 21.91 -0.67
CA ALA A 407 -1.77 23.30 -1.05
C ALA A 407 -3.21 23.59 -1.48
N ALA A 408 -3.69 24.81 -1.23
CA ALA A 408 -5.00 25.31 -1.61
C ALA A 408 -5.15 25.47 -3.12
N TRP A 409 -4.05 25.75 -3.83
CA TRP A 409 -4.05 25.92 -5.29
C TRP A 409 -3.74 24.61 -6.01
N ASN A 410 -4.49 24.36 -7.08
CA ASN A 410 -4.30 23.18 -7.91
C ASN A 410 -2.93 23.19 -8.60
N THR A 411 -2.35 22.01 -8.81
CA THR A 411 -1.10 21.84 -9.57
C THR A 411 -1.34 20.96 -10.79
N THR A 412 -0.86 21.39 -11.96
CA THR A 412 -0.84 20.57 -13.17
C THR A 412 0.37 19.64 -13.11
N LEU A 413 0.13 18.34 -13.02
CA LEU A 413 1.17 17.32 -13.13
C LEU A 413 1.23 16.81 -14.58
N LYS A 414 2.36 17.02 -15.23
CA LYS A 414 2.70 16.42 -16.53
C LYS A 414 3.03 14.94 -16.34
N VAL A 415 2.29 14.11 -17.06
CA VAL A 415 2.29 12.63 -16.95
C VAL A 415 2.52 11.97 -18.31
N ASP A 416 3.14 12.68 -19.26
CA ASP A 416 3.51 12.18 -20.59
C ASP A 416 4.44 10.94 -20.54
N THR A 417 5.18 10.77 -19.45
CA THR A 417 6.00 9.59 -19.15
C THR A 417 5.22 8.46 -18.48
N SER A 418 3.91 8.57 -18.33
CA SER A 418 3.04 7.55 -17.71
C SER A 418 2.19 6.77 -18.73
N ASN A 419 1.48 5.75 -18.25
CA ASN A 419 0.46 5.00 -19.00
C ASN A 419 -0.93 5.66 -18.96
N ILE A 420 -1.06 6.84 -18.36
CA ILE A 420 -2.30 7.61 -18.36
C ILE A 420 -2.53 8.18 -19.77
N PRO A 421 -3.72 8.05 -20.34
CA PRO A 421 -3.99 8.50 -21.71
C PRO A 421 -4.27 10.01 -21.80
N THR A 422 -3.43 10.84 -21.17
CA THR A 422 -3.39 12.31 -21.29
C THR A 422 -1.96 12.79 -20.99
N ASP A 423 -1.58 13.99 -21.44
CA ASP A 423 -0.28 14.58 -21.14
C ASP A 423 -0.21 15.17 -19.72
N HIS A 424 -1.36 15.44 -19.09
CA HIS A 424 -1.42 16.02 -17.75
C HIS A 424 -2.65 15.60 -16.95
N ILE A 425 -2.51 15.64 -15.63
CA ILE A 425 -3.60 15.58 -14.66
C ILE A 425 -3.54 16.77 -13.70
N ILE A 426 -4.66 17.11 -13.08
CA ILE A 426 -4.73 18.16 -12.07
C ILE A 426 -4.68 17.53 -10.68
N LEU A 427 -3.74 17.98 -9.85
CA LEU A 427 -3.66 17.67 -8.42
C LEU A 427 -4.34 18.77 -7.61
N THR A 428 -5.05 18.37 -6.57
CA THR A 428 -5.83 19.23 -5.68
C THR A 428 -5.55 18.90 -4.22
N LYS A 429 -5.91 19.82 -3.32
CA LYS A 429 -5.75 19.64 -1.88
C LYS A 429 -6.35 18.32 -1.39
N GLY A 430 -5.53 17.54 -0.70
CA GLY A 430 -5.86 16.22 -0.17
C GLY A 430 -5.50 15.06 -1.08
N ASP A 431 -5.06 15.30 -2.32
CA ASP A 431 -4.62 14.22 -3.21
C ASP A 431 -3.30 13.60 -2.70
N VAL A 432 -3.30 12.27 -2.62
CA VAL A 432 -2.12 11.44 -2.40
C VAL A 432 -2.03 10.49 -3.58
N VAL A 433 -1.00 10.63 -4.40
CA VAL A 433 -0.84 9.86 -5.64
C VAL A 433 0.51 9.17 -5.63
N LEU A 434 0.50 7.86 -5.78
CA LEU A 434 1.71 7.05 -5.90
C LEU A 434 1.87 6.59 -7.34
N PHE A 435 3.06 6.78 -7.89
CA PHE A 435 3.47 6.23 -9.17
C PHE A 435 4.55 5.18 -8.96
N THR A 436 4.50 4.10 -9.74
CA THR A 436 5.51 3.04 -9.85
C THR A 436 6.07 3.00 -11.25
N TYR A 437 7.38 2.85 -11.40
CA TYR A 437 8.03 2.81 -12.72
C TYR A 437 8.10 1.38 -13.25
N ASN A 438 7.44 1.13 -14.37
CA ASN A 438 7.56 -0.12 -15.11
C ASN A 438 8.72 0.00 -16.11
N ALA A 439 9.84 -0.66 -15.81
CA ALA A 439 11.05 -0.61 -16.63
C ALA A 439 10.91 -1.30 -17.99
N GLU A 440 10.03 -2.31 -18.11
CA GLU A 440 9.77 -3.01 -19.37
C GLU A 440 8.99 -2.14 -20.36
N GLN A 441 8.01 -1.39 -19.84
CA GLN A 441 7.19 -0.46 -20.63
C GLN A 441 7.81 0.93 -20.75
N THR A 442 8.85 1.23 -19.97
CA THR A 442 9.46 2.57 -19.83
C THR A 442 8.44 3.65 -19.46
N LYS A 443 7.50 3.30 -18.58
CA LYS A 443 6.37 4.16 -18.23
C LYS A 443 6.07 4.11 -16.74
N TRP A 444 5.63 5.25 -16.20
CA TRP A 444 5.03 5.32 -14.87
C TRP A 444 3.59 4.80 -14.90
N THR A 445 3.20 4.09 -13.85
CA THR A 445 1.84 3.62 -13.62
C THR A 445 1.36 4.14 -12.27
N VAL A 446 0.07 4.45 -12.14
CA VAL A 446 -0.52 4.83 -10.85
C VAL A 446 -0.71 3.57 -10.00
N HIS A 447 -0.37 3.64 -8.71
CA HIS A 447 -0.54 2.57 -7.73
C HIS A 447 -1.44 3.00 -6.56
N PRO A 448 -2.35 2.12 -6.06
CA PRO A 448 -2.70 0.84 -6.65
C PRO A 448 -3.40 1.02 -7.99
N GLU A 449 -3.26 0.02 -8.85
CA GLU A 449 -4.07 -0.01 -10.06
C GLU A 449 -5.50 -0.46 -9.71
N ILE A 450 -6.47 0.44 -9.87
CA ILE A 450 -7.88 0.16 -9.60
C ILE A 450 -8.57 -0.12 -10.93
N VAL A 451 -8.91 -1.38 -11.18
CA VAL A 451 -9.57 -1.83 -12.40
C VAL A 451 -10.89 -2.51 -12.08
N HIS A 452 -11.96 -1.97 -12.64
CA HIS A 452 -13.29 -2.58 -12.67
C HIS A 452 -13.60 -3.12 -14.08
N SER A 453 -14.60 -3.96 -14.15
CA SER A 453 -15.10 -4.61 -15.35
C SER A 453 -16.52 -5.13 -15.10
N PRO A 454 -17.27 -5.48 -16.16
CA PRO A 454 -18.61 -6.05 -16.02
C PRO A 454 -18.71 -7.21 -15.02
N ASN A 455 -17.72 -8.11 -15.00
CA ASN A 455 -17.70 -9.25 -14.08
C ASN A 455 -17.43 -8.87 -12.62
N THR A 456 -16.87 -7.68 -12.36
CA THR A 456 -16.52 -7.22 -11.01
C THR A 456 -17.53 -6.24 -10.44
N SER A 457 -18.20 -5.43 -11.28
CA SER A 457 -19.11 -4.37 -10.82
C SER A 457 -20.39 -4.23 -11.63
N GLY A 458 -20.65 -5.10 -12.61
CA GLY A 458 -21.80 -4.98 -13.51
C GLY A 458 -21.67 -3.83 -14.51
N ASP A 459 -22.79 -3.35 -15.05
CA ASP A 459 -22.84 -2.30 -16.07
C ASP A 459 -22.61 -0.87 -15.55
N THR A 460 -22.44 -0.72 -14.24
CA THR A 460 -22.27 0.57 -13.58
C THR A 460 -20.89 0.64 -12.96
N VAL A 461 -20.16 1.72 -13.26
CA VAL A 461 -18.84 1.95 -12.65
C VAL A 461 -19.04 2.33 -11.17
N PRO A 462 -18.32 1.70 -10.23
CA PRO A 462 -18.39 2.05 -8.81
C PRO A 462 -18.11 3.53 -8.53
N ASN A 463 -18.66 4.02 -7.40
CA ASN A 463 -18.38 5.38 -6.95
C ASN A 463 -16.90 5.56 -6.65
N ILE A 464 -16.31 6.63 -7.20
CA ILE A 464 -14.89 6.92 -7.04
C ILE A 464 -14.66 7.78 -5.80
N GLY A 465 -13.85 7.27 -4.88
CA GLY A 465 -13.56 7.87 -3.58
C GLY A 465 -12.51 8.99 -3.61
N ALA A 466 -12.30 9.61 -2.43
CA ALA A 466 -11.32 10.68 -2.26
C ALA A 466 -9.86 10.19 -2.42
N GLU A 467 -9.56 8.94 -2.09
CA GLU A 467 -8.22 8.37 -2.25
C GLU A 467 -7.94 7.83 -3.67
N GLU A 468 -8.95 7.78 -4.54
CA GLU A 468 -8.88 7.08 -5.83
C GLU A 468 -8.69 8.07 -6.98
N LYS A 469 -7.45 8.52 -7.20
CA LYS A 469 -7.18 9.59 -8.20
C LYS A 469 -7.53 9.18 -9.64
N PHE A 470 -7.27 7.92 -9.97
CA PHE A 470 -7.39 7.37 -11.32
C PHE A 470 -7.98 5.96 -11.24
N VAL A 471 -9.08 5.72 -11.94
CA VAL A 471 -9.79 4.44 -11.95
C VAL A 471 -9.97 3.98 -13.40
N ARG A 472 -9.90 2.67 -13.62
CA ARG A 472 -10.11 2.04 -14.93
C ARG A 472 -11.38 1.19 -14.91
N TYR A 473 -12.09 1.20 -16.02
CA TYR A 473 -13.12 0.23 -16.33
C TYR A 473 -12.81 -0.42 -17.68
N ARG A 474 -12.76 -1.76 -17.71
CA ARG A 474 -12.33 -2.54 -18.87
C ARG A 474 -13.42 -3.50 -19.31
N THR A 475 -13.70 -3.52 -20.60
CA THR A 475 -14.46 -4.59 -21.24
C THR A 475 -13.52 -5.47 -22.04
N ALA A 476 -13.73 -6.79 -22.00
CA ALA A 476 -12.94 -7.77 -22.74
C ALA A 476 -13.84 -8.89 -23.27
N ASP A 477 -13.27 -9.80 -24.07
CA ASP A 477 -14.01 -10.99 -24.52
C ASP A 477 -14.53 -11.78 -23.32
N TYR A 478 -15.81 -12.16 -23.33
CA TYR A 478 -16.52 -12.81 -22.22
C TYR A 478 -16.61 -12.00 -20.91
N ASN A 479 -16.23 -10.71 -20.94
CA ASN A 479 -16.36 -9.76 -19.84
C ASN A 479 -16.80 -8.40 -20.38
N TRP A 480 -18.02 -8.36 -20.91
CA TRP A 480 -18.57 -7.23 -21.66
C TRP A 480 -20.01 -6.93 -21.26
N THR A 481 -20.43 -5.68 -21.48
CA THR A 481 -21.78 -5.17 -21.27
C THR A 481 -22.14 -4.19 -22.38
N ASP A 482 -23.40 -4.16 -22.80
CA ASP A 482 -23.91 -3.23 -23.82
C ASP A 482 -23.95 -1.77 -23.36
N HIS A 483 -24.07 -1.56 -22.05
CA HIS A 483 -24.14 -0.24 -21.44
C HIS A 483 -23.12 -0.10 -20.31
N ILE A 484 -22.49 1.06 -20.22
CA ILE A 484 -21.58 1.43 -19.14
C ILE A 484 -22.06 2.76 -18.56
N TYR A 485 -22.51 2.77 -17.32
CA TYR A 485 -22.98 3.96 -16.62
C TYR A 485 -21.87 4.52 -15.71
N LEU A 486 -21.49 5.78 -15.92
CA LEU A 486 -20.54 6.46 -15.05
C LEU A 486 -21.24 6.90 -13.74
N PRO A 487 -20.52 6.96 -12.60
CA PRO A 487 -21.13 7.35 -11.34
C PRO A 487 -21.61 8.80 -11.40
N GLY A 488 -22.77 9.09 -10.81
CA GLY A 488 -23.37 10.44 -10.85
C GLY A 488 -22.57 11.50 -10.08
N THR A 489 -21.69 11.08 -9.17
CA THR A 489 -20.87 11.97 -8.33
C THR A 489 -19.48 11.39 -8.12
N ALA A 490 -18.48 12.26 -8.08
CA ALA A 490 -17.14 11.96 -7.58
C ALA A 490 -16.52 13.24 -6.98
N PRO A 491 -15.41 13.15 -6.23
CA PRO A 491 -14.60 14.32 -5.94
C PRO A 491 -14.13 15.01 -7.23
N ALA A 492 -13.84 16.31 -7.17
CA ALA A 492 -13.33 17.05 -8.31
C ALA A 492 -11.97 16.49 -8.78
N TYR A 493 -11.69 16.57 -10.08
CA TYR A 493 -10.46 16.12 -10.72
C TYR A 493 -10.13 14.65 -10.44
N ARG A 494 -11.16 13.79 -10.44
CA ARG A 494 -11.01 12.34 -10.50
C ARG A 494 -11.11 11.88 -11.94
N TYR A 495 -10.26 10.93 -12.31
CA TYR A 495 -10.10 10.47 -13.68
C TYR A 495 -10.62 9.05 -13.81
N LEU A 496 -11.43 8.81 -14.85
CA LEU A 496 -12.00 7.52 -15.17
C LEU A 496 -11.69 7.17 -16.61
N GLU A 497 -10.91 6.11 -16.78
CA GLU A 497 -10.59 5.55 -18.10
C GLU A 497 -11.53 4.39 -18.42
N ILE A 498 -12.25 4.49 -19.53
CA ILE A 498 -13.04 3.39 -20.09
C ILE A 498 -12.30 2.87 -21.32
N ALA A 499 -11.97 1.57 -21.35
CA ALA A 499 -11.32 0.98 -22.51
C ALA A 499 -11.89 -0.40 -22.86
N SER A 500 -11.82 -0.73 -24.14
CA SER A 500 -12.24 -2.02 -24.67
C SER A 500 -11.04 -2.81 -25.18
N GLU A 501 -10.80 -3.94 -24.52
CA GLU A 501 -9.78 -4.94 -24.81
C GLU A 501 -10.37 -6.15 -25.57
N ILE A 502 -11.60 -6.03 -26.07
CA ILE A 502 -12.28 -7.03 -26.92
C ILE A 502 -11.40 -7.33 -28.14
N THR A 503 -11.20 -8.61 -28.46
CA THR A 503 -10.41 -9.01 -29.63
C THR A 503 -11.28 -9.44 -30.81
N ALA A 504 -12.56 -9.71 -30.59
CA ALA A 504 -13.51 -10.01 -31.66
C ALA A 504 -13.56 -8.88 -32.71
N ALA A 505 -13.62 -9.25 -33.99
CA ALA A 505 -13.77 -8.30 -35.09
C ALA A 505 -15.23 -7.88 -35.33
N GLU A 506 -16.18 -8.62 -34.74
CA GLU A 506 -17.61 -8.39 -34.90
C GLU A 506 -18.09 -7.21 -34.04
N GLY A 507 -19.19 -6.57 -34.44
CA GLY A 507 -19.68 -5.25 -34.02
C GLY A 507 -20.07 -5.04 -32.55
N TRP A 508 -19.45 -5.75 -31.62
CA TRP A 508 -19.57 -5.57 -30.18
C TRP A 508 -19.02 -4.21 -29.75
N HIS A 509 -19.85 -3.45 -29.06
CA HIS A 509 -19.48 -2.13 -28.54
C HIS A 509 -20.35 -1.78 -27.35
N SER A 510 -19.78 -1.13 -26.34
CA SER A 510 -20.56 -0.61 -25.22
C SER A 510 -20.98 0.83 -25.47
N HIS A 511 -22.13 1.22 -24.92
CA HIS A 511 -22.61 2.58 -24.86
C HIS A 511 -22.25 3.20 -23.51
N ILE A 512 -21.41 4.23 -23.52
CA ILE A 512 -20.98 4.94 -22.31
C ILE A 512 -21.96 6.08 -22.03
N HIS A 513 -22.61 5.99 -20.87
CA HIS A 513 -23.60 6.95 -20.38
C HIS A 513 -23.02 7.76 -19.22
N ARG A 514 -22.93 9.08 -19.38
CA ARG A 514 -22.46 10.01 -18.33
C ARG A 514 -23.61 10.59 -17.53
N ARG A 515 -24.66 11.02 -18.22
CA ARG A 515 -25.89 11.59 -17.67
C ARG A 515 -27.00 11.47 -18.71
N SER A 516 -28.25 11.43 -18.25
CA SER A 516 -29.40 11.53 -19.14
C SER A 516 -29.37 12.81 -19.97
N GLY A 517 -29.52 12.67 -21.29
CA GLY A 517 -29.53 13.78 -22.26
C GLY A 517 -28.14 14.19 -22.79
N ASP A 518 -27.07 13.69 -22.18
CA ASP A 518 -25.72 13.87 -22.71
C ASP A 518 -25.45 12.94 -23.90
N ARG A 519 -24.40 13.27 -24.64
CA ARG A 519 -23.82 12.39 -25.65
C ARG A 519 -23.47 11.02 -25.08
N VAL A 520 -23.95 9.98 -25.75
CA VAL A 520 -23.61 8.56 -25.51
C VAL A 520 -22.45 8.19 -26.41
N TYR A 521 -21.33 7.77 -25.82
CA TYR A 521 -20.15 7.37 -26.59
C TYR A 521 -20.17 5.87 -26.87
N ARG A 522 -19.75 5.48 -28.06
CA ARG A 522 -19.59 4.07 -28.45
C ARG A 522 -18.16 3.64 -28.20
N CYS A 523 -17.97 2.64 -27.32
CA CYS A 523 -16.68 2.04 -27.02
C CYS A 523 -16.58 0.65 -27.67
N GLN A 524 -15.89 0.56 -28.79
CA GLN A 524 -15.61 -0.66 -29.55
C GLN A 524 -14.16 -1.12 -29.33
N ARG A 525 -13.82 -2.28 -29.91
CA ARG A 525 -12.47 -2.87 -29.82
C ARG A 525 -11.35 -1.84 -30.03
N GLY A 526 -10.44 -1.76 -29.05
CA GLY A 526 -9.26 -0.89 -29.09
C GLY A 526 -9.52 0.55 -28.66
N ASP A 527 -10.78 0.94 -28.41
CA ASP A 527 -11.10 2.28 -27.96
C ASP A 527 -10.63 2.53 -26.53
N GLN A 528 -10.23 3.79 -26.31
CA GLN A 528 -9.93 4.33 -24.99
C GLN A 528 -10.54 5.71 -24.85
N TYR A 529 -11.35 5.87 -23.82
CA TYR A 529 -11.92 7.14 -23.39
C TYR A 529 -11.36 7.51 -22.03
N LEU A 530 -11.08 8.79 -21.83
CA LEU A 530 -10.74 9.34 -20.52
C LEU A 530 -11.71 10.44 -20.17
N PHE A 531 -12.33 10.32 -18.99
CA PHE A 531 -13.19 11.33 -18.41
C PHE A 531 -12.60 11.89 -17.13
N MET A 532 -12.90 13.14 -16.84
CA MET A 532 -12.50 13.83 -15.61
C MET A 532 -13.74 14.47 -14.97
N PHE A 533 -13.99 14.14 -13.70
CA PHE A 533 -15.14 14.70 -12.99
C PHE A 533 -14.83 16.09 -12.47
N ASN A 534 -15.59 17.09 -12.89
CA ASN A 534 -15.49 18.44 -12.36
C ASN A 534 -16.82 19.19 -12.53
N GLN A 535 -17.08 20.13 -11.63
CA GLN A 535 -18.31 20.96 -11.67
C GLN A 535 -19.61 20.12 -11.76
N GLY A 536 -19.62 18.94 -11.12
CA GLY A 536 -20.79 18.06 -11.06
C GLY A 536 -21.04 17.21 -12.32
N THR A 537 -20.08 17.10 -13.24
CA THR A 537 -20.22 16.25 -14.44
C THR A 537 -18.90 15.62 -14.89
N TRP A 538 -19.00 14.50 -15.60
CA TRP A 538 -17.87 13.85 -16.26
C TRP A 538 -17.55 14.56 -17.58
N GLN A 539 -16.45 15.29 -17.62
CA GLN A 539 -15.96 16.00 -18.80
C GLN A 539 -15.04 15.07 -19.61
N LEU A 540 -15.17 15.05 -20.93
CA LEU A 540 -14.30 14.26 -21.79
C LEU A 540 -12.90 14.90 -21.86
N VAL A 541 -11.87 14.11 -21.59
CA VAL A 541 -10.45 14.49 -21.72
C VAL A 541 -9.83 13.86 -22.97
N LYS A 542 -10.14 12.58 -23.23
CA LYS A 542 -9.72 11.86 -24.44
C LYS A 542 -10.91 11.13 -25.04
N ALA A 543 -11.16 11.36 -26.32
CA ALA A 543 -12.08 10.59 -27.15
C ALA A 543 -11.34 9.48 -27.91
N ALA A 544 -12.00 8.37 -28.19
CA ALA A 544 -11.51 7.43 -29.19
C ALA A 544 -11.69 8.00 -30.62
N ILE A 545 -10.76 7.68 -31.52
CA ILE A 545 -10.92 7.98 -32.94
C ILE A 545 -11.31 6.68 -33.64
N HIS A 546 -12.49 6.65 -34.24
CA HIS A 546 -12.93 5.46 -34.96
C HIS A 546 -12.37 5.49 -36.38
N SER A 547 -11.61 4.46 -36.73
CA SER A 547 -10.99 4.32 -38.05
C SER A 547 -11.57 3.11 -38.79
N TYR A 548 -12.01 3.33 -40.02
CA TYR A 548 -12.66 2.31 -40.83
C TYR A 548 -12.06 2.23 -42.24
N GLY A 549 -12.06 1.03 -42.78
CA GLY A 549 -11.95 0.80 -44.22
C GLY A 549 -13.19 1.32 -44.95
N ALA A 550 -13.04 1.77 -46.20
CA ALA A 550 -14.17 2.27 -46.98
C ALA A 550 -15.28 1.22 -47.17
N ALA A 551 -14.93 -0.06 -47.30
CA ALA A 551 -15.91 -1.15 -47.39
C ALA A 551 -16.70 -1.32 -46.09
N GLN A 552 -16.03 -1.18 -44.93
CA GLN A 552 -16.67 -1.28 -43.61
C GLN A 552 -17.54 -0.06 -43.30
N ALA A 553 -17.11 1.15 -43.70
CA ALA A 553 -17.91 2.36 -43.58
C ALA A 553 -19.18 2.30 -44.45
N GLY A 554 -19.11 1.55 -45.56
CA GLY A 554 -20.23 1.34 -46.48
C GLY A 554 -20.57 2.57 -47.33
N ALA A 555 -21.52 2.41 -48.25
CA ALA A 555 -21.96 3.50 -49.12
C ALA A 555 -22.80 4.57 -48.38
N GLN A 556 -23.41 4.19 -47.25
CA GLN A 556 -24.12 5.08 -46.34
C GLN A 556 -23.49 4.91 -44.96
N MET A 557 -22.75 5.91 -44.50
CA MET A 557 -22.15 5.87 -43.17
C MET A 557 -23.22 5.93 -42.09
N ALA A 558 -23.07 5.11 -41.06
CA ALA A 558 -23.78 5.24 -39.79
C ALA A 558 -23.07 6.26 -38.88
N ASP A 559 -23.80 6.81 -37.91
CA ASP A 559 -23.15 7.47 -36.77
C ASP A 559 -22.31 6.43 -36.01
N THR A 560 -21.08 6.79 -35.71
CA THR A 560 -20.09 5.93 -35.08
C THR A 560 -20.06 6.13 -33.57
N GLY A 561 -20.76 7.15 -33.03
CA GLY A 561 -20.84 7.39 -31.60
C GLY A 561 -19.54 7.94 -31.00
N THR A 562 -18.72 8.63 -31.81
CA THR A 562 -17.52 9.34 -31.34
C THR A 562 -17.38 10.72 -31.98
N GLU A 563 -16.45 11.55 -31.49
CA GLU A 563 -16.24 12.94 -31.98
C GLU A 563 -15.48 12.98 -33.30
N GLU A 564 -14.66 11.96 -33.58
CA GLU A 564 -13.89 11.89 -34.82
C GLU A 564 -13.93 10.49 -35.45
N THR A 565 -14.35 10.44 -36.71
CA THR A 565 -14.30 9.25 -37.55
C THR A 565 -13.35 9.46 -38.73
N GLN A 566 -12.55 8.45 -39.02
CA GLN A 566 -11.64 8.43 -40.16
C GLN A 566 -12.00 7.25 -41.07
N VAL A 567 -12.11 7.52 -42.37
CA VAL A 567 -12.36 6.49 -43.39
C VAL A 567 -11.23 6.50 -44.40
N HIS A 568 -10.66 5.33 -44.65
CA HIS A 568 -9.52 5.15 -45.53
C HIS A 568 -9.92 4.33 -46.76
N PHE A 569 -9.84 4.95 -47.93
CA PHE A 569 -10.06 4.30 -49.23
C PHE A 569 -8.74 3.75 -49.75
N ARG A 570 -8.67 2.45 -50.01
CA ARG A 570 -7.47 1.75 -50.49
C ARG A 570 -7.81 0.78 -51.62
N ASN A 571 -6.80 0.37 -52.38
CA ASN A 571 -7.00 -0.72 -53.35
C ASN A 571 -7.37 -2.01 -52.59
N GLY A 572 -8.50 -2.63 -52.94
CA GLY A 572 -9.06 -3.79 -52.24
C GLY A 572 -10.01 -3.46 -51.09
N ASP A 573 -10.13 -2.19 -50.70
CA ASP A 573 -11.03 -1.70 -49.63
C ASP A 573 -11.61 -0.34 -50.06
N PHE A 574 -12.66 -0.41 -50.89
CA PHE A 574 -13.16 0.72 -51.66
C PHE A 574 -14.68 0.63 -51.87
N VAL A 575 -15.35 1.78 -51.80
CA VAL A 575 -16.73 1.97 -52.27
C VAL A 575 -16.76 3.08 -53.32
N ARG A 576 -17.59 2.93 -54.35
CA ARG A 576 -17.68 3.93 -55.44
C ARG A 576 -18.26 5.26 -54.97
N GLN A 577 -19.18 5.19 -54.02
CA GLN A 577 -19.91 6.32 -53.47
C GLN A 577 -19.98 6.18 -51.96
N ILE A 578 -19.88 7.30 -51.25
CA ILE A 578 -20.06 7.36 -49.80
C ILE A 578 -20.92 8.56 -49.43
N THR A 579 -21.92 8.34 -48.59
CA THR A 579 -22.76 9.39 -48.02
C THR A 579 -22.43 9.49 -46.53
N LEU A 580 -22.08 10.70 -46.07
CA LEU A 580 -21.80 10.96 -44.65
C LEU A 580 -23.03 10.66 -43.77
N PRO A 581 -22.88 10.46 -42.45
CA PRO A 581 -24.00 10.15 -41.56
C PRO A 581 -25.14 11.17 -41.66
N ALA A 582 -26.39 10.70 -41.65
CA ALA A 582 -27.55 11.59 -41.71
C ALA A 582 -27.72 12.43 -40.43
N ASN A 583 -27.41 11.80 -39.29
CA ASN A 583 -27.43 12.41 -37.96
C ASN A 583 -26.06 12.22 -37.32
N ALA A 584 -25.65 13.22 -36.54
CA ALA A 584 -24.45 13.21 -35.72
C ALA A 584 -24.61 14.27 -34.61
N TRP A 585 -23.67 14.31 -33.68
CA TRP A 585 -23.63 15.38 -32.69
C TRP A 585 -22.95 16.62 -33.25
N ASN A 586 -23.32 17.77 -32.69
CA ASN A 586 -22.77 19.04 -33.14
C ASN A 586 -21.24 19.05 -33.00
N ASN A 587 -20.54 19.50 -34.05
CA ASN A 587 -19.08 19.52 -34.18
C ASN A 587 -18.38 18.17 -34.41
N ASP A 588 -19.10 17.07 -34.57
CA ASP A 588 -18.50 15.80 -34.98
C ASP A 588 -17.72 15.96 -36.28
N LYS A 589 -16.63 15.21 -36.40
CA LYS A 589 -15.69 15.29 -37.51
C LYS A 589 -15.64 13.97 -38.26
N VAL A 590 -15.72 14.06 -39.59
CA VAL A 590 -15.39 12.95 -40.49
C VAL A 590 -14.21 13.35 -41.36
N THR A 591 -13.18 12.51 -41.40
CA THR A 591 -12.05 12.64 -42.31
C THR A 591 -12.07 11.48 -43.31
N LEU A 592 -12.09 11.79 -44.59
CA LEU A 592 -11.97 10.81 -45.68
C LEU A 592 -10.58 10.95 -46.30
N THR A 593 -9.84 9.85 -46.41
CA THR A 593 -8.53 9.80 -47.07
C THR A 593 -8.56 8.75 -48.18
N SER A 594 -7.88 9.00 -49.30
CA SER A 594 -7.80 8.02 -50.38
C SER A 594 -6.38 7.81 -50.87
N SER A 595 -5.95 6.55 -50.84
CA SER A 595 -4.78 6.05 -51.58
C SER A 595 -5.18 5.06 -52.69
N ALA A 596 -6.48 4.86 -52.90
CA ALA A 596 -7.00 4.00 -53.97
C ALA A 596 -6.73 4.61 -55.35
N THR A 597 -6.49 3.77 -56.35
CA THR A 597 -6.27 4.21 -57.75
C THR A 597 -7.56 4.74 -58.39
N TYR A 598 -8.72 4.31 -57.88
CA TYR A 598 -10.03 4.73 -58.35
C TYR A 598 -10.52 5.96 -57.58
N THR A 599 -11.23 6.86 -58.27
CA THR A 599 -11.89 8.01 -57.65
C THR A 599 -13.24 7.58 -57.06
N ALA A 600 -13.49 7.94 -55.79
CA ALA A 600 -14.79 7.79 -55.14
C ALA A 600 -15.57 9.11 -55.16
N THR A 601 -16.89 9.04 -55.06
CA THR A 601 -17.75 10.23 -54.94
C THR A 601 -18.34 10.32 -53.53
N VAL A 602 -18.13 11.45 -52.85
CA VAL A 602 -18.82 11.81 -51.61
C VAL A 602 -20.14 12.47 -51.98
N MET A 603 -21.25 11.85 -51.61
CA MET A 603 -22.58 12.29 -52.02
C MET A 603 -22.99 13.59 -51.31
N GLY A 604 -23.56 14.53 -52.07
CA GLY A 604 -24.01 15.83 -51.61
C GLY A 604 -25.23 15.80 -50.67
N THR A 605 -25.92 14.66 -50.58
CA THR A 605 -27.18 14.47 -49.82
C THR A 605 -27.12 15.06 -48.41
N ASN A 606 -26.04 14.79 -47.67
CA ASN A 606 -25.86 15.23 -46.28
C ASN A 606 -24.88 16.40 -46.13
N LEU A 607 -24.37 16.93 -47.25
CA LEU A 607 -23.47 18.09 -47.25
C LEU A 607 -24.27 19.40 -47.26
N ALA A 608 -23.73 20.43 -46.59
CA ALA A 608 -24.33 21.77 -46.60
C ALA A 608 -24.34 22.38 -48.01
N SER A 609 -23.38 22.01 -48.87
CA SER A 609 -23.34 22.44 -50.27
C SER A 609 -24.44 21.80 -51.13
N GLY A 610 -24.94 20.62 -50.75
CA GLY A 610 -25.81 19.79 -51.60
C GLY A 610 -25.14 19.20 -52.85
N VAL A 611 -23.84 19.45 -53.05
CA VAL A 611 -23.11 19.08 -54.26
C VAL A 611 -22.17 17.91 -53.98
N ASP A 612 -22.17 16.92 -54.87
CA ASP A 612 -21.25 15.78 -54.84
C ASP A 612 -19.79 16.22 -54.95
N LEU A 613 -18.91 15.61 -54.16
CA LEU A 613 -17.48 15.90 -54.16
C LEU A 613 -16.71 14.66 -54.63
N GLN A 614 -15.64 14.87 -55.40
CA GLN A 614 -14.75 13.79 -55.80
C GLN A 614 -13.64 13.60 -54.76
N LEU A 615 -13.35 12.35 -54.42
CA LEU A 615 -12.25 11.92 -53.56
C LEU A 615 -11.27 11.10 -54.40
N LYS A 616 -10.21 11.76 -54.88
CA LYS A 616 -9.19 11.19 -55.76
C LYS A 616 -8.02 10.61 -54.97
N THR A 617 -7.15 9.88 -55.64
CA THR A 617 -5.90 9.37 -55.06
C THR A 617 -5.07 10.53 -54.49
N GLY A 618 -4.66 10.42 -53.23
CA GLY A 618 -3.91 11.43 -52.49
C GLY A 618 -4.78 12.46 -51.75
N ASP A 619 -6.10 12.49 -51.99
CA ASP A 619 -6.97 13.47 -51.35
C ASP A 619 -7.20 13.14 -49.87
N THR A 620 -7.29 14.20 -49.07
CA THR A 620 -7.82 14.18 -47.71
C THR A 620 -8.90 15.24 -47.60
N LEU A 621 -10.12 14.82 -47.25
CA LEU A 621 -11.28 15.70 -47.10
C LEU A 621 -11.75 15.66 -45.64
N HIS A 622 -12.01 16.83 -45.07
CA HIS A 622 -12.52 16.96 -43.71
C HIS A 622 -13.89 17.58 -43.68
N PHE A 623 -14.74 17.07 -42.80
CA PHE A 623 -16.11 17.52 -42.63
C PHE A 623 -16.41 17.74 -41.14
N ARG A 624 -17.19 18.77 -40.83
CA ARG A 624 -17.75 19.00 -39.49
C ARG A 624 -19.27 19.09 -39.54
N TYR A 625 -19.95 18.40 -38.62
CA TYR A 625 -21.40 18.41 -38.54
C TYR A 625 -21.92 19.66 -37.84
N ALA A 626 -22.93 20.30 -38.42
CA ALA A 626 -23.68 21.39 -37.80
C ALA A 626 -25.09 20.90 -37.47
N ALA A 627 -25.34 20.62 -36.18
CA ALA A 627 -26.62 20.09 -35.73
C ALA A 627 -27.78 21.07 -35.93
N SER A 628 -27.51 22.39 -35.95
CA SER A 628 -28.54 23.40 -36.25
C SER A 628 -29.07 23.32 -37.69
N ALA A 629 -28.29 22.77 -38.61
CA ALA A 629 -28.64 22.63 -40.02
C ALA A 629 -28.91 21.17 -40.44
N ASN A 630 -28.58 20.20 -39.58
CA ASN A 630 -28.53 18.77 -39.90
C ASN A 630 -27.70 18.48 -41.17
N LYS A 631 -26.55 19.14 -41.32
CA LYS A 631 -25.67 19.04 -42.49
C LYS A 631 -24.19 19.04 -42.11
N TRP A 632 -23.38 18.44 -42.98
CA TRP A 632 -21.93 18.42 -42.90
C TRP A 632 -21.31 19.56 -43.72
N ASN A 633 -20.45 20.34 -43.09
CA ASN A 633 -19.66 21.38 -43.74
C ASN A 633 -18.28 20.82 -44.08
N LYS A 634 -17.86 20.94 -45.34
CA LYS A 634 -16.45 20.72 -45.69
C LYS A 634 -15.60 21.81 -45.04
N VAL A 635 -14.56 21.42 -44.33
CA VAL A 635 -13.62 22.35 -43.67
C VAL A 635 -12.22 22.15 -44.23
N SER A 636 -11.48 23.24 -44.36
CA SER A 636 -10.05 23.21 -44.66
C SER A 636 -9.28 23.31 -43.35
N PHE A 637 -8.39 22.38 -43.07
CA PHE A 637 -7.41 22.56 -42.00
C PHE A 637 -6.09 23.00 -42.66
N ALA A 638 -5.48 24.05 -42.11
CA ALA A 638 -4.13 24.49 -42.46
C ALA A 638 -3.10 23.58 -41.80
#